data_AF-A0A9P6APM8-F1
#
_entry.id   AF-A0A9P6APM8-F1
#
_cell.length_a   1.000
_cell.length_b   1.000
_cell.length_c   1.000
_cell.angle_alpha   90.00
_cell.angle_beta   90.00
_cell.angle_gamma   90.00
#
_symmetry.space_group_name_H-M   'P 1'
#
loop_
_entity.id
_entity.type
_entity.pdbx_description
1 polymer ?
#
loop_
_entity_poly.entity_id
_entity_poly.type
_entity_poly.pdbx_seq_one_letter_code
_entity_poly.pdbx_strand_id
1 'polypeptide(L)'
;ENIVSVFRAGAQVYLHAVVSGSYPKAENVAHAVDHSIQCFKTIPASDADRSLIFPLCITACLVRTEEQKTYFRQRFASLKGIEREGNCYQVSLGLDRRCGACGHGITCCGFQVLLLVEEVWARREREGPASSVEWWDVMKALGNVILLV
;
A
#
# COMPACT_ATOMS: atom_id res chain seq x y z
N GLU A 1 4.26 -21.40 -0.60
CA GLU A 1 3.55 -20.74 -1.71
C GLU A 1 4.55 -19.87 -2.48
N ASN A 2 4.25 -19.52 -3.74
CA ASN A 2 5.13 -18.76 -4.64
C ASN A 2 4.53 -17.35 -4.83
N ILE A 3 5.36 -16.32 -5.08
CA ILE A 3 5.01 -14.93 -5.41
C ILE A 3 3.73 -14.78 -6.27
N VAL A 4 3.48 -15.72 -7.20
CA VAL A 4 2.26 -15.78 -8.02
C VAL A 4 0.97 -15.80 -7.19
N SER A 5 0.91 -16.53 -6.06
CA SER A 5 -0.27 -16.57 -5.20
C SER A 5 -0.54 -15.22 -4.56
N VAL A 6 0.51 -14.51 -4.15
CA VAL A 6 0.42 -13.16 -3.60
C VAL A 6 -0.11 -12.17 -4.62
N PHE A 7 0.41 -12.19 -5.85
CA PHE A 7 -0.10 -11.33 -6.92
C PHE A 7 -1.57 -11.63 -7.24
N ARG A 8 -1.93 -12.91 -7.33
CA ARG A 8 -3.32 -13.32 -7.55
C ARG A 8 -4.24 -12.80 -6.43
N ALA A 9 -3.82 -12.96 -5.17
CA ALA A 9 -4.60 -12.51 -4.03
C ALA A 9 -4.73 -10.97 -3.98
N GLY A 10 -3.64 -10.24 -4.22
CA GLY A 10 -3.67 -8.78 -4.29
C GLY A 10 -4.50 -8.25 -5.47
N ALA A 11 -4.44 -8.91 -6.64
CA ALA A 11 -5.28 -8.58 -7.79
C ALA A 11 -6.77 -8.81 -7.50
N GLN A 12 -7.12 -9.84 -6.72
CA GLN A 12 -8.49 -10.08 -6.28
C GLN A 12 -8.97 -8.97 -5.34
N VAL A 13 -8.13 -8.50 -4.42
CA VAL A 13 -8.42 -7.34 -3.57
C VAL A 13 -8.65 -6.08 -4.41
N TYR A 14 -7.76 -5.81 -5.37
CA TYR A 14 -7.91 -4.70 -6.32
C TYR A 14 -9.23 -4.76 -7.10
N LEU A 15 -9.59 -5.94 -7.61
CA LEU A 15 -10.83 -6.12 -8.37
C LEU A 15 -12.06 -5.83 -7.51
N HIS A 16 -12.09 -6.31 -6.27
CA HIS A 16 -13.18 -5.97 -5.34
C HIS A 16 -13.22 -4.46 -5.06
N ALA A 17 -12.08 -3.82 -4.86
CA ALA A 17 -12.01 -2.37 -4.63
C ALA A 17 -12.55 -1.56 -5.82
N VAL A 18 -12.20 -1.93 -7.05
CA VAL A 18 -12.61 -1.19 -8.26
C VAL A 18 -14.07 -1.45 -8.61
N VAL A 19 -14.53 -2.70 -8.48
CA VAL A 19 -15.91 -3.07 -8.89
C VAL A 19 -16.93 -2.70 -7.81
N SER A 20 -16.57 -2.87 -6.54
CA SER A 20 -17.51 -2.70 -5.41
C SER A 20 -17.28 -1.41 -4.63
N GLY A 21 -16.21 -0.65 -4.92
CA GLY A 21 -15.73 0.46 -4.09
C GLY A 21 -14.81 0.00 -2.96
N SER A 22 -14.05 0.93 -2.38
CA SER A 22 -13.10 0.66 -1.30
C SER A 22 -13.80 0.57 0.06
N TYR A 23 -14.63 -0.48 0.25
CA TYR A 23 -15.33 -0.78 1.51
C TYR A 23 -14.66 -1.93 2.28
N PRO A 24 -13.79 -1.66 3.28
CA PRO A 24 -13.03 -2.69 3.99
C PRO A 24 -13.88 -3.71 4.77
N LYS A 25 -15.11 -3.32 5.11
CA LYS A 25 -16.05 -4.14 5.89
C LYS A 25 -16.99 -4.99 5.02
N ALA A 26 -17.00 -4.77 3.70
CA ALA A 26 -17.74 -5.64 2.80
C ALA A 26 -17.12 -7.05 2.88
N GLU A 27 -17.96 -8.07 3.04
CA GLU A 27 -17.51 -9.44 3.35
C GLU A 27 -16.55 -10.00 2.29
N ASN A 28 -16.83 -9.75 1.01
CA ASN A 28 -15.99 -10.13 -0.12
C ASN A 28 -14.60 -9.46 -0.07
N VAL A 29 -14.54 -8.17 0.26
CA VAL A 29 -13.28 -7.42 0.44
C VAL A 29 -12.52 -7.94 1.64
N ALA A 30 -13.20 -8.09 2.79
CA ALA A 30 -12.63 -8.57 4.03
C ALA A 30 -11.99 -9.95 3.88
N HIS A 31 -12.70 -10.89 3.24
CA HIS A 31 -12.19 -12.23 2.98
C HIS A 31 -10.99 -12.21 2.01
N ALA A 32 -11.04 -11.41 0.95
CA ALA A 32 -9.93 -11.27 0.01
C ALA A 32 -8.67 -10.68 0.68
N VAL A 33 -8.85 -9.69 1.56
CA VAL A 33 -7.76 -9.09 2.36
C VAL A 33 -7.16 -10.13 3.31
N ASP A 34 -7.99 -10.86 4.05
CA ASP A 34 -7.52 -11.89 4.98
C ASP A 34 -6.72 -12.97 4.26
N HIS A 35 -7.23 -13.46 3.13
CA HIS A 35 -6.55 -14.43 2.28
C HIS A 35 -5.22 -13.88 1.76
N SER A 36 -5.19 -12.62 1.28
CA SER A 36 -3.94 -11.99 0.82
C SER A 36 -2.90 -11.87 1.94
N ILE A 37 -3.32 -11.57 3.17
CA ILE A 37 -2.44 -11.54 4.36
C ILE A 37 -1.85 -12.93 4.64
N GLN A 38 -2.64 -14.00 4.51
CA GLN A 38 -2.11 -15.36 4.66
C GLN A 38 -1.04 -15.65 3.60
N CYS A 39 -1.30 -15.31 2.32
CA CYS A 39 -0.29 -15.46 1.27
C CYS A 39 0.98 -14.67 1.56
N PHE A 40 0.89 -13.40 2.01
CA PHE A 40 2.08 -12.62 2.39
C PHE A 40 2.87 -13.26 3.54
N LYS A 41 2.19 -13.83 4.54
CA LYS A 41 2.85 -14.51 5.67
C LYS A 41 3.64 -15.75 5.25
N THR A 42 3.32 -16.36 4.12
CA THR A 42 4.11 -17.49 3.59
C THR A 42 5.44 -17.08 2.97
N ILE A 43 5.62 -15.78 2.65
CA ILE A 43 6.83 -15.25 2.04
C ILE A 43 7.61 -14.46 3.10
N PRO A 44 8.85 -14.85 3.44
CA PRO A 44 9.67 -14.08 4.36
C PRO A 44 9.93 -12.68 3.79
N ALA A 45 10.00 -11.68 4.67
CA ALA A 45 10.37 -10.33 4.27
C ALA A 45 11.77 -10.35 3.66
N SER A 46 11.89 -9.85 2.43
CA SER A 46 13.12 -9.90 1.63
C SER A 46 13.06 -8.87 0.52
N ASP A 47 14.13 -8.75 -0.28
CA ASP A 47 14.16 -7.88 -1.45
C ASP A 47 13.06 -8.21 -2.49
N ALA A 48 12.48 -9.42 -2.45
CA ALA A 48 11.34 -9.79 -3.28
C ALA A 48 10.09 -8.92 -3.00
N ASP A 49 9.99 -8.31 -1.82
CA ASP A 49 8.89 -7.41 -1.48
C ASP A 49 8.86 -6.16 -2.36
N ARG A 50 9.97 -5.81 -3.04
CA ARG A 50 10.00 -4.79 -4.10
C ARG A 50 8.96 -5.07 -5.18
N SER A 51 8.93 -6.32 -5.65
CA SER A 51 7.97 -6.77 -6.65
C SER A 51 6.56 -6.88 -6.08
N LEU A 52 6.43 -6.99 -4.76
CA LEU A 52 5.14 -7.11 -4.08
C LEU A 52 4.56 -5.76 -3.66
N ILE A 53 5.15 -4.63 -4.07
CA ILE A 53 4.71 -3.31 -3.60
C ILE A 53 3.25 -3.02 -3.95
N PHE A 54 2.81 -3.42 -5.15
CA PHE A 54 1.42 -3.29 -5.56
C PHE A 54 0.47 -4.13 -4.71
N PRO A 55 0.60 -5.47 -4.64
CA PRO A 55 -0.29 -6.28 -3.82
C PRO A 55 -0.25 -5.88 -2.34
N LEU A 56 0.92 -5.50 -1.80
CA LEU A 56 1.05 -5.01 -0.42
C LEU A 56 0.27 -3.72 -0.22
N CYS A 57 0.44 -2.73 -1.11
CA CYS A 57 -0.21 -1.43 -1.01
C CYS A 57 -1.73 -1.54 -1.09
N ILE A 58 -2.27 -2.22 -2.10
CA ILE A 58 -3.73 -2.31 -2.27
C ILE A 58 -4.39 -3.07 -1.11
N THR A 59 -3.74 -4.14 -0.63
CA THR A 59 -4.25 -4.89 0.52
C THR A 59 -4.18 -4.06 1.80
N ALA A 60 -3.06 -3.37 2.05
CA ALA A 60 -2.91 -2.50 3.21
C ALA A 60 -3.95 -1.38 3.21
N CYS A 61 -4.23 -0.79 2.04
CA CYS A 61 -5.28 0.21 1.87
C CYS A 61 -6.68 -0.32 2.22
N LEU A 62 -6.92 -1.62 2.39
CA LEU A 62 -8.25 -2.20 2.63
C LEU A 62 -8.33 -3.04 3.91
N VAL A 63 -7.34 -2.95 4.79
CA VAL A 63 -7.41 -3.59 6.11
C VAL A 63 -8.45 -2.94 7.01
N ARG A 64 -8.94 -3.72 7.98
CA ARG A 64 -10.03 -3.31 8.87
C ARG A 64 -9.68 -3.34 10.35
N THR A 65 -8.61 -4.01 10.76
CA THR A 65 -8.20 -4.14 12.16
C THR A 65 -6.83 -3.52 12.43
N GLU A 66 -6.61 -3.06 13.67
CA GLU A 66 -5.30 -2.56 14.10
C GLU A 66 -4.19 -3.60 14.04
N GLU A 67 -4.52 -4.88 14.23
CA GLU A 67 -3.57 -5.98 14.07
C GLU A 67 -3.07 -6.07 12.62
N GLN A 68 -3.98 -5.97 11.64
CA GLN A 68 -3.63 -5.95 10.22
C GLN A 68 -2.83 -4.71 9.86
N LYS A 69 -3.23 -3.52 10.35
CA LYS A 69 -2.45 -2.29 10.17
C LYS A 69 -1.02 -2.45 10.71
N THR A 70 -0.88 -3.01 11.91
CA THR A 70 0.42 -3.27 12.56
C THR A 70 1.28 -4.22 11.75
N TYR A 71 0.69 -5.29 11.21
CA TYR A 71 1.38 -6.21 10.30
C TYR A 71 1.95 -5.47 9.07
N PHE A 72 1.16 -4.63 8.40
CA PHE A 72 1.64 -3.88 7.24
C PHE A 72 2.67 -2.82 7.60
N ARG A 73 2.53 -2.11 8.73
CA ARG A 73 3.56 -1.18 9.23
C ARG A 73 4.91 -1.90 9.39
N GLN A 74 4.90 -3.08 10.00
CA GLN A 74 6.11 -3.89 10.16
C GLN A 74 6.67 -4.37 8.82
N ARG A 75 5.81 -4.85 7.92
CA ARG A 75 6.22 -5.33 6.59
C ARG A 75 6.78 -4.21 5.70
N PHE A 76 6.22 -3.01 5.74
CA PHE A 76 6.77 -1.85 5.06
C PHE A 76 8.05 -1.33 5.74
N ALA A 77 8.18 -1.45 7.06
CA ALA A 77 9.41 -1.09 7.76
C ALA A 77 10.59 -1.99 7.36
N SER A 78 10.36 -3.26 7.01
CA SER A 78 11.41 -4.14 6.45
C SER A 78 11.84 -3.78 5.02
N LEU A 79 11.13 -2.88 4.33
CA LEU A 79 11.55 -2.33 3.04
C LEU A 79 12.58 -1.19 3.15
N LYS A 80 12.95 -0.78 4.37
CA LYS A 80 13.94 0.29 4.60
C LYS A 80 15.31 -0.16 4.09
N GLY A 81 15.83 0.55 3.09
CA GLY A 81 17.09 0.22 2.38
C GLY A 81 16.98 0.19 0.85
N ILE A 82 15.77 0.30 0.29
CA ILE A 82 15.47 0.13 -1.15
C ILE A 82 15.52 1.46 -1.94
N GLU A 83 15.96 2.53 -1.31
CA GLU A 83 15.82 3.93 -1.74
C GLU A 83 16.59 4.32 -3.02
N ARG A 84 17.29 3.38 -3.66
CA ARG A 84 18.13 3.66 -4.85
C ARG A 84 17.72 2.93 -6.12
N GLU A 85 16.76 2.00 -6.10
CA GLU A 85 16.46 1.17 -7.27
C GLU A 85 14.97 0.81 -7.38
N GLY A 86 14.29 1.43 -8.35
CA GLY A 86 12.88 1.16 -8.74
C GLY A 86 12.30 2.28 -9.61
N ASN A 87 11.22 2.02 -10.36
CA ASN A 87 10.59 3.01 -11.27
C ASN A 87 10.15 4.32 -10.56
N CYS A 88 9.86 4.26 -9.25
CA CYS A 88 9.55 5.45 -8.44
C CYS A 88 10.75 6.40 -8.27
N TYR A 89 11.99 5.89 -8.29
CA TYR A 89 13.21 6.71 -8.26
C TYR A 89 13.36 7.53 -9.55
N GLN A 90 13.02 6.94 -10.70
CA GLN A 90 13.17 7.60 -12.00
C GLN A 90 12.17 8.76 -12.19
N VAL A 91 10.96 8.66 -11.60
CA VAL A 91 10.00 9.78 -11.55
C VAL A 91 10.43 10.87 -10.57
N SER A 92 11.16 10.51 -9.50
CA SER A 92 11.68 11.48 -8.51
C SER A 92 12.79 12.39 -9.06
N LEU A 93 13.48 12.00 -10.14
CA LEU A 93 14.48 12.83 -10.81
C LEU A 93 13.86 13.99 -11.62
N GLY A 94 12.53 13.97 -11.85
CA GLY A 94 11.79 15.04 -12.54
C GLY A 94 10.95 15.94 -11.64
N LEU A 95 10.87 15.65 -10.33
CA LEU A 95 10.07 16.43 -9.38
C LEU A 95 10.99 17.07 -8.35
N ASP A 96 11.41 18.31 -8.63
CA ASP A 96 12.07 19.21 -7.68
C ASP A 96 11.07 19.66 -6.59
N ARG A 97 10.73 18.74 -5.68
CA ARG A 97 10.05 19.05 -4.42
C ARG A 97 10.74 18.33 -3.28
N ARG A 98 11.69 19.04 -2.68
CA ARG A 98 12.22 18.80 -1.34
C ARG A 98 11.08 18.43 -0.39
N CYS A 99 11.22 17.30 0.33
CA CYS A 99 10.40 17.02 1.51
C CYS A 99 10.74 18.07 2.58
N GLY A 100 9.88 19.07 2.75
CA GLY A 100 10.13 20.23 3.62
C GLY A 100 10.20 19.91 5.11
N ALA A 101 9.97 18.66 5.53
CA ALA A 101 9.92 18.27 6.93
C ALA A 101 11.19 17.60 7.47
N CYS A 102 12.03 16.98 6.62
CA CYS A 102 13.12 16.11 7.10
C CYS A 102 14.54 16.45 6.63
N GLY A 103 14.72 17.41 5.71
CA GLY A 103 16.06 17.87 5.29
C GLY A 103 16.96 16.83 4.61
N HIS A 104 16.46 15.64 4.29
CA HIS A 104 17.21 14.57 3.61
C HIS A 104 16.71 14.40 2.17
N GLY A 105 17.64 14.22 1.23
CA GLY A 105 17.35 13.97 -0.19
C GLY A 105 16.96 12.52 -0.48
N ILE A 106 16.01 12.32 -1.39
CA ILE A 106 15.62 11.10 -2.16
C ILE A 106 15.31 9.80 -1.36
N THR A 107 15.49 9.77 -0.04
CA THR A 107 15.28 8.59 0.82
C THR A 107 13.81 8.16 1.05
N CYS A 108 12.85 8.60 0.22
CA CYS A 108 11.43 8.58 0.58
C CYS A 108 10.52 7.54 -0.14
N CYS A 109 11.00 6.70 -1.06
CA CYS A 109 10.09 5.83 -1.84
C CYS A 109 9.38 4.73 -1.01
N GLY A 110 10.06 4.10 -0.04
CA GLY A 110 9.40 3.20 0.93
C GLY A 110 8.47 3.95 1.90
N PHE A 111 8.74 5.25 2.09
CA PHE A 111 7.94 6.15 2.90
C PHE A 111 6.64 6.55 2.17
N GLN A 112 6.65 6.70 0.84
CA GLN A 112 5.49 7.12 0.06
C GLN A 112 4.33 6.13 0.10
N VAL A 113 4.60 4.81 0.02
CA VAL A 113 3.54 3.79 0.09
C VAL A 113 2.95 3.71 1.49
N LEU A 114 3.78 3.72 2.53
CA LEU A 114 3.28 3.74 3.90
C LEU A 114 2.52 5.04 4.19
N LEU A 115 2.99 6.19 3.73
CA LEU A 115 2.27 7.47 3.85
C LEU A 115 0.89 7.44 3.19
N LEU A 116 0.81 6.89 1.98
CA LEU A 116 -0.47 6.69 1.29
C LEU A 116 -1.42 5.85 2.12
N VAL A 117 -0.95 4.69 2.59
CA VAL A 117 -1.74 3.73 3.36
C VAL A 117 -2.22 4.34 4.68
N GLU A 118 -1.34 5.02 5.41
CA GLU A 118 -1.69 5.70 6.67
C GLU A 118 -2.71 6.82 6.45
N GLU A 119 -2.58 7.59 5.36
CA GLU A 119 -3.55 8.65 5.05
C GLU A 119 -4.91 8.06 4.64
N VAL A 120 -4.95 6.92 3.93
CA VAL A 120 -6.21 6.19 3.67
C VAL A 120 -6.87 5.78 4.98
N TRP A 121 -6.12 5.22 5.93
CA TRP A 121 -6.65 4.83 7.24
C TRP A 121 -7.15 6.04 8.02
N ALA A 122 -6.38 7.11 8.08
CA ALA A 122 -6.73 8.33 8.79
C ALA A 122 -7.99 8.99 8.20
N ARG A 123 -8.15 9.01 6.86
CA ARG A 123 -9.39 9.50 6.22
C ARG A 123 -10.60 8.67 6.60
N ARG A 124 -10.48 7.34 6.63
CA ARG A 124 -11.61 6.47 7.05
C ARG A 124 -12.04 6.70 8.48
N GLU A 125 -11.09 6.97 9.36
CA GLU A 125 -11.39 7.30 10.75
C GLU A 125 -12.12 8.64 10.87
N ARG A 126 -11.76 9.63 10.04
CA ARG A 126 -12.43 10.94 9.99
C ARG A 126 -13.82 10.90 9.36
N GLU A 127 -13.98 10.19 8.25
CA GLU A 127 -15.21 10.14 7.45
C GLU A 127 -16.21 9.09 7.97
N GLY A 128 -15.75 8.17 8.82
CA GLY A 128 -16.58 7.16 9.45
C GLY A 128 -16.77 5.89 8.61
N PRO A 129 -17.38 4.84 9.21
CA PRO A 129 -17.35 3.48 8.67
C PRO A 129 -18.20 3.25 7.40
N ALA A 130 -19.04 4.21 7.03
CA ALA A 130 -19.88 4.16 5.83
C ALA A 130 -19.23 4.85 4.62
N SER A 131 -18.11 5.56 4.81
CA SER A 131 -17.41 6.25 3.72
C SER A 131 -16.56 5.29 2.89
N SER A 132 -16.66 5.43 1.57
CA SER A 132 -15.74 4.80 0.63
C SER A 132 -14.53 5.71 0.45
N VAL A 133 -13.53 5.57 1.34
CA VAL A 133 -12.25 6.23 1.13
C VAL A 133 -11.48 5.46 0.07
N GLU A 134 -11.49 6.03 -1.13
CA GLU A 134 -10.80 5.49 -2.29
C GLU A 134 -9.31 5.82 -2.26
N TRP A 135 -8.49 4.78 -2.32
CA TRP A 135 -7.03 4.90 -2.23
C TRP A 135 -6.44 5.73 -3.37
N TRP A 136 -7.04 5.71 -4.56
CA TRP A 136 -6.58 6.53 -5.69
C TRP A 136 -6.84 8.03 -5.49
N ASP A 137 -7.88 8.42 -4.74
CA ASP A 137 -8.13 9.84 -4.45
C ASP A 137 -7.15 10.36 -3.41
N VAL A 138 -6.71 9.50 -2.49
CA VAL A 138 -5.59 9.79 -1.59
C VAL A 138 -4.28 9.93 -2.38
N MET A 139 -4.00 9.02 -3.32
CA MET A 139 -2.82 9.12 -4.18
C MET A 139 -2.77 10.43 -4.96
N LYS A 140 -3.88 10.82 -5.60
CA LYS A 140 -4.01 12.09 -6.32
C LYS A 140 -3.77 13.28 -5.38
N ALA A 141 -4.36 13.27 -4.19
CA ALA A 141 -4.21 14.35 -3.21
C ALA A 141 -2.77 14.50 -2.70
N LEU A 142 -2.03 13.40 -2.58
CA LEU A 142 -0.61 13.43 -2.19
C LEU A 142 0.33 13.83 -3.33
N GLY A 143 -0.17 14.05 -4.55
CA GLY A 143 0.65 14.34 -5.73
C GLY A 143 1.55 13.16 -6.15
N ASN A 144 1.31 11.98 -5.56
CA ASN A 144 2.08 10.78 -5.80
C ASN A 144 1.28 9.92 -6.78
N VAL A 145 1.56 10.07 -8.08
CA VAL A 145 1.17 9.06 -9.06
C VAL A 145 2.13 7.88 -8.85
N ILE A 146 1.90 7.08 -7.82
CA ILE A 146 2.55 5.78 -7.72
C ILE A 146 1.96 4.97 -8.88
N LEU A 147 2.72 4.88 -9.98
CA LEU A 147 2.48 3.90 -11.02
C LEU A 147 2.72 2.54 -10.38
N LEU A 148 1.65 2.00 -9.79
CA LEU A 148 1.58 0.61 -9.37
C LEU A 148 1.38 -0.23 -10.63
N VAL A 149 2.43 -0.33 -11.45
CA VAL A 149 2.51 -1.21 -12.64
C VAL A 149 3.69 -2.13 -12.48
#